data_AF-A0A1X9NH85-F1
#
_entry.id   AF-A0A1X9NH85-F1
#
_cell.length_a   1.000
_cell.length_b   1.000
_cell.length_c   1.000
_cell.angle_alpha   90.00
_cell.angle_beta   90.00
_cell.angle_gamma   90.00
#
_symmetry.space_group_name_H-M   'P 1'
#
loop_
_entity.id
_entity.type
_entity.pdbx_description
1 polymer ?
#
loop_
_entity_poly.entity_id
_entity_poly.type
_entity_poly.pdbx_seq_one_letter_code
_entity_poly.pdbx_strand_id
1 'polypeptide(L)'
;MTEINSDNSSYYVLNREYFSECYDQSAKTDTGLKAYRKALFFFIVAGIFFMQALEAYVAWFLLCLGFVELLSVRYKRSWWIARQMFSRAAGSKVTVQIDDQGIFIHSPHKQQRMLWETINQIKATEKGFLIELNGSTSYLSRIGLDKKALDKLTEKVQPGPKQ
;
A
#
# COMPACT_ATOMS: atom_id res chain seq x y z
N MET A 1 13.81 -34.70 -12.91
CA MET A 1 12.60 -33.89 -13.10
C MET A 1 11.98 -33.75 -11.72
N THR A 2 12.28 -32.66 -11.02
CA THR A 2 12.00 -32.51 -9.59
C THR A 2 10.51 -32.29 -9.38
N GLU A 3 9.87 -33.23 -8.68
CA GLU A 3 8.48 -33.15 -8.26
C GLU A 3 8.25 -31.89 -7.41
N ILE A 4 7.35 -31.04 -7.89
CA ILE A 4 6.82 -29.90 -7.14
C ILE A 4 5.82 -30.47 -6.13
N ASN A 5 6.26 -30.64 -4.88
CA ASN A 5 5.37 -30.95 -3.76
C ASN A 5 4.23 -29.92 -3.71
N SER A 6 3.01 -30.35 -4.02
CA SER A 6 1.83 -29.50 -4.18
C SER A 6 1.15 -29.11 -2.87
N ASP A 7 1.84 -29.17 -1.73
CA ASP A 7 1.16 -29.23 -0.42
C ASP A 7 1.44 -28.05 0.54
N ASN A 8 2.16 -27.00 0.12
CA ASN A 8 2.42 -25.82 0.96
C ASN A 8 2.49 -24.48 0.17
N SER A 9 1.91 -24.39 -1.02
CA SER A 9 1.97 -23.17 -1.84
C SER A 9 0.72 -22.30 -1.65
N SER A 10 0.88 -21.18 -0.97
CA SER A 10 -0.14 -20.15 -0.82
C SER A 10 -0.25 -19.33 -2.11
N TYR A 11 -1.44 -18.87 -2.50
CA TYR A 11 -1.57 -18.00 -3.68
C TYR A 11 -2.64 -16.94 -3.51
N TYR A 12 -2.43 -15.79 -4.16
CA TYR A 12 -3.44 -14.74 -4.30
C TYR A 12 -3.37 -14.10 -5.68
N VAL A 13 -4.47 -13.48 -6.08
CA VAL A 13 -4.57 -12.74 -7.35
C VAL A 13 -4.34 -11.27 -7.06
N LEU A 14 -3.47 -10.62 -7.85
CA LEU A 14 -3.26 -9.17 -7.79
C LEU A 14 -4.43 -8.42 -8.44
N ASN A 15 -5.63 -8.54 -7.87
CA ASN A 15 -6.84 -7.88 -8.31
C ASN A 15 -7.10 -6.58 -7.55
N ARG A 16 -8.16 -5.87 -7.94
CA ARG A 16 -8.57 -4.62 -7.32
C ARG A 16 -8.88 -4.80 -5.83
N GLU A 17 -9.47 -5.93 -5.46
CA GLU A 17 -9.83 -6.28 -4.08
C GLU A 17 -8.58 -6.44 -3.21
N TYR A 18 -7.56 -7.15 -3.70
CA TYR A 18 -6.28 -7.30 -3.02
C TYR A 18 -5.56 -5.96 -2.84
N PHE A 19 -5.47 -5.13 -3.90
CA PHE A 19 -4.84 -3.81 -3.78
C PHE A 19 -5.62 -2.85 -2.88
N SER A 20 -6.96 -2.96 -2.89
CA SER A 20 -7.83 -2.24 -1.97
C SER A 20 -7.50 -2.58 -0.53
N GLU A 21 -7.44 -3.87 -0.21
CA GLU A 21 -7.07 -4.36 1.13
C GLU A 21 -5.64 -3.92 1.51
N CYS A 22 -4.68 -4.10 0.61
CA CYS A 22 -3.30 -3.66 0.80
C CYS A 22 -3.22 -2.17 1.13
N TYR A 23 -3.95 -1.31 0.41
CA TYR A 23 -3.98 0.12 0.70
C TYR A 23 -4.58 0.38 2.08
N ASP A 24 -5.73 -0.21 2.39
CA ASP A 24 -6.44 0.05 3.64
C ASP A 24 -5.65 -0.44 4.87
N GLN A 25 -4.87 -1.51 4.73
CA GLN A 25 -4.06 -2.07 5.83
C GLN A 25 -2.66 -1.46 5.94
N SER A 26 -2.09 -0.93 4.85
CA SER A 26 -0.72 -0.37 4.84
C SER A 26 -0.68 1.16 4.92
N ALA A 27 -1.69 1.85 4.39
CA ALA A 27 -1.63 3.29 4.27
C ALA A 27 -1.89 3.95 5.62
N LYS A 28 -0.82 4.50 6.23
CA LYS A 28 -0.92 5.54 7.27
C LYS A 28 -1.41 6.83 6.63
N THR A 29 -2.65 6.85 6.18
CA THR A 29 -3.22 8.02 5.52
C THR A 29 -3.51 9.03 6.63
N ASP A 30 -2.91 10.22 6.56
CA ASP A 30 -3.34 11.34 7.40
C ASP A 30 -4.85 11.56 7.17
N THR A 31 -5.67 11.19 8.15
CA THR A 31 -7.12 11.35 8.06
C THR A 31 -7.53 12.74 8.52
N GLY A 32 -8.48 13.34 7.79
CA GLY A 32 -9.14 14.60 8.19
C GLY A 32 -8.52 15.88 7.64
N LEU A 33 -8.68 16.99 8.37
CA LEU A 33 -8.33 18.35 7.93
C LEU A 33 -6.85 18.53 7.56
N LYS A 34 -5.94 17.76 8.17
CA LYS A 34 -4.50 17.82 7.88
C LYS A 34 -4.19 17.44 6.43
N ALA A 35 -4.95 16.51 5.85
CA ALA A 35 -4.79 16.10 4.46
C ALA A 35 -5.12 17.25 3.48
N TYR A 36 -6.04 18.14 3.85
CA TYR A 36 -6.50 19.25 3.02
C TYR A 36 -5.75 20.56 3.26
N ARG A 37 -4.74 20.59 4.12
CA ARG A 37 -4.00 21.81 4.48
C ARG A 37 -3.43 22.54 3.26
N LYS A 38 -2.94 21.79 2.27
CA LYS A 38 -2.40 22.38 1.03
C LYS A 38 -3.49 22.99 0.15
N ALA A 39 -4.62 22.31 0.00
CA ALA A 39 -5.78 22.85 -0.73
C ALA A 39 -6.31 24.12 -0.06
N LEU A 40 -6.45 24.10 1.27
CA LEU A 40 -6.87 25.27 2.04
C LEU A 40 -5.88 26.44 1.90
N PHE A 41 -4.57 26.16 1.93
CA PHE A 41 -3.54 27.17 1.69
C PHE A 41 -3.74 27.86 0.33
N PHE A 42 -3.93 27.08 -0.75
CA PHE A 42 -4.16 27.67 -2.08
C PHE A 42 -5.44 28.51 -2.14
N PHE A 43 -6.52 28.07 -1.51
CA PHE A 43 -7.77 28.85 -1.46
C PHE A 43 -7.63 30.15 -0.67
N ILE A 44 -6.92 30.14 0.47
CA ILE A 44 -6.67 31.34 1.27
C ILE A 44 -5.84 32.34 0.47
N VAL A 45 -4.74 31.89 -0.15
CA VAL A 45 -3.89 32.78 -0.96
C VAL A 45 -4.67 33.34 -2.17
N ALA A 46 -5.46 32.51 -2.86
CA ALA A 46 -6.33 32.98 -3.93
C ALA A 46 -7.33 34.05 -3.44
N GLY A 47 -7.94 33.84 -2.27
CA GLY A 47 -8.84 34.81 -1.65
C GLY A 47 -8.19 36.15 -1.34
N ILE A 48 -6.94 36.15 -0.84
CA ILE A 48 -6.17 37.38 -0.61
C ILE A 48 -5.92 38.12 -1.93
N PHE A 49 -5.56 37.40 -3.00
CA PHE A 49 -5.34 38.01 -4.32
C PHE A 49 -6.62 38.66 -4.86
N PHE A 50 -7.79 38.03 -4.68
CA PHE A 50 -9.07 38.63 -5.04
C PHE A 50 -9.39 39.88 -4.21
N MET A 51 -9.15 39.86 -2.90
CA MET A 51 -9.42 41.00 -2.01
C MET A 51 -8.52 42.21 -2.30
N GLN A 52 -7.26 41.97 -2.65
CA GLN A 52 -6.29 43.03 -2.95
C GLN A 52 -6.37 43.51 -4.41
N ALA A 53 -7.31 42.98 -5.21
CA ALA A 53 -7.42 43.25 -6.65
C ALA A 53 -6.07 43.10 -7.38
N LEU A 54 -5.26 42.12 -6.95
CA LEU A 54 -4.02 41.75 -7.62
C LEU A 54 -4.33 41.08 -8.96
N GLU A 55 -3.27 40.72 -9.70
CA GLU A 55 -3.34 40.01 -10.98
C GLU A 55 -4.37 38.86 -10.96
N ALA A 56 -5.52 39.09 -11.63
CA ALA A 56 -6.66 38.18 -11.60
C ALA A 56 -6.30 36.80 -12.16
N TYR A 57 -5.37 36.73 -13.12
CA TYR A 57 -4.88 35.48 -13.67
C TYR A 57 -4.23 34.59 -12.60
N VAL A 58 -3.44 35.18 -11.70
CA VAL A 58 -2.78 34.44 -10.62
C VAL A 58 -3.80 33.92 -9.61
N ALA A 59 -4.82 34.73 -9.29
CA ALA A 59 -5.90 34.34 -8.38
C ALA A 59 -6.67 33.11 -8.90
N TRP A 60 -7.07 33.14 -10.18
CA TRP A 60 -7.73 32.01 -10.85
C TRP A 60 -6.84 30.77 -10.94
N PHE A 61 -5.56 30.93 -11.25
CA PHE A 61 -4.61 29.82 -11.28
C PHE A 61 -4.49 29.13 -9.92
N LEU A 62 -4.33 29.91 -8.83
CA LEU A 62 -4.26 29.39 -7.47
C LEU A 62 -5.56 28.69 -7.05
N LEU A 63 -6.71 29.25 -7.44
CA LEU A 63 -8.01 28.65 -7.17
C LEU A 63 -8.14 27.28 -7.88
N CYS A 64 -7.75 27.18 -9.15
CA CYS A 64 -7.68 25.91 -9.87
C CYS A 64 -6.74 24.90 -9.17
N LEU A 65 -5.57 25.36 -8.71
CA LEU A 65 -4.61 24.51 -8.01
C LEU A 65 -5.16 23.97 -6.68
N GLY A 66 -5.93 24.79 -5.95
CA GLY A 66 -6.68 24.37 -4.76
C GLY A 66 -7.67 23.25 -5.05
N PHE A 67 -8.43 23.35 -6.15
CA PHE A 67 -9.33 22.28 -6.58
C PHE A 67 -8.60 21.01 -6.99
N VAL A 68 -7.49 21.12 -7.72
CA VAL A 68 -6.66 19.96 -8.09
C VAL A 68 -6.16 19.24 -6.85
N GLU A 69 -5.68 19.98 -5.85
CA GLU A 69 -5.20 19.40 -4.59
C GLU A 69 -6.35 18.75 -3.80
N LEU A 70 -7.54 19.36 -3.80
CA LEU A 70 -8.75 18.80 -3.18
C LEU A 70 -9.11 17.45 -3.79
N LEU A 71 -9.13 17.37 -5.13
CA LEU A 71 -9.41 16.13 -5.87
C LEU A 71 -8.32 15.09 -5.63
N SER A 72 -7.05 15.50 -5.59
CA SER A 72 -5.91 14.63 -5.29
C SER A 72 -6.08 13.94 -3.94
N VAL A 73 -6.45 14.69 -2.90
CA VAL A 73 -6.73 14.12 -1.56
C VAL A 73 -7.94 13.19 -1.62
N ARG A 74 -9.03 13.61 -2.26
CA ARG A 74 -10.30 12.85 -2.32
C ARG A 74 -10.18 11.52 -3.07
N TYR A 75 -9.36 11.48 -4.13
CA TYR A 75 -9.17 10.32 -4.98
C TYR A 75 -7.84 9.59 -4.75
N LYS A 76 -7.05 9.97 -3.74
CA LYS A 76 -5.74 9.37 -3.42
C LYS A 76 -5.77 7.84 -3.41
N ARG A 77 -6.78 7.25 -2.75
CA ARG A 77 -6.99 5.79 -2.69
C ARG A 77 -7.26 5.20 -4.07
N SER A 78 -8.27 5.71 -4.76
CA SER A 78 -8.67 5.23 -6.09
C SER A 78 -7.54 5.37 -7.11
N TRP A 79 -6.82 6.50 -7.08
CA TRP A 79 -5.65 6.76 -7.92
C TRP A 79 -4.50 5.79 -7.64
N TRP A 80 -4.18 5.54 -6.37
CA TRP A 80 -3.16 4.57 -6.00
C TRP A 80 -3.50 3.18 -6.51
N ILE A 81 -4.75 2.73 -6.32
CA ILE A 81 -5.22 1.42 -6.80
C ILE A 81 -5.18 1.37 -8.33
N ALA A 82 -5.67 2.40 -9.02
CA ALA A 82 -5.64 2.47 -10.48
C ALA A 82 -4.22 2.38 -11.03
N ARG A 83 -3.26 3.06 -10.39
CA ARG A 83 -1.83 2.98 -10.76
C ARG A 83 -1.26 1.57 -10.58
N GLN A 84 -1.63 0.85 -9.52
CA GLN A 84 -1.23 -0.56 -9.35
C GLN A 84 -1.86 -1.46 -10.42
N MET A 85 -3.14 -1.25 -10.71
CA MET A 85 -3.88 -2.00 -11.72
C MET A 85 -3.40 -1.76 -13.16
N PHE A 86 -2.74 -0.63 -13.43
CA PHE A 86 -2.14 -0.35 -14.73
C PHE A 86 -0.88 -1.20 -15.01
N SER A 87 -0.30 -1.84 -13.98
CA SER A 87 0.89 -2.67 -14.15
C SER A 87 0.59 -3.98 -14.89
N ARG A 88 1.56 -4.52 -15.63
CA ARG A 88 1.45 -5.83 -16.31
C ARG A 88 1.20 -7.00 -15.35
N ALA A 89 1.45 -6.81 -14.05
CA ALA A 89 1.21 -7.80 -13.02
C ALA A 89 -0.23 -7.80 -12.47
N ALA A 90 -1.05 -6.80 -12.81
CA ALA A 90 -2.45 -6.76 -12.41
C ALA A 90 -3.22 -7.96 -12.99
N GLY A 91 -4.01 -8.62 -12.16
CA GLY A 91 -4.72 -9.85 -12.50
C GLY A 91 -3.87 -11.12 -12.53
N SER A 92 -2.55 -11.03 -12.31
CA SER A 92 -1.68 -12.21 -12.25
C SER A 92 -1.82 -12.96 -10.92
N LYS A 93 -1.69 -14.29 -10.99
CA LYS A 93 -1.60 -15.15 -9.81
C LYS A 93 -0.18 -15.09 -9.25
N VAL A 94 -0.07 -14.82 -7.96
CA VAL A 94 1.19 -14.77 -7.23
C VAL A 94 1.22 -15.92 -6.24
N THR A 95 2.28 -16.71 -6.29
CA THR A 95 2.51 -17.82 -5.37
C THR A 95 3.44 -17.37 -4.26
N VAL A 96 3.07 -17.64 -3.02
CA VAL A 96 3.87 -17.36 -1.82
C VAL A 96 4.26 -18.67 -1.18
N GLN A 97 5.56 -18.79 -0.93
CA GLN A 97 6.17 -19.90 -0.21
C GLN A 97 6.89 -19.32 1.00
N ILE A 98 6.62 -19.87 2.17
CA ILE A 98 7.26 -19.47 3.42
C ILE A 98 8.01 -20.67 3.97
N ASP A 99 9.32 -20.53 4.12
CA ASP A 99 10.20 -21.58 4.61
C ASP A 99 11.02 -21.09 5.83
N ASP A 100 12.02 -21.88 6.23
CA ASP A 100 12.87 -21.55 7.37
C ASP A 100 13.94 -20.48 7.04
N GLN A 101 14.15 -20.17 5.76
CA GLN A 101 15.05 -19.11 5.31
C GLN A 101 14.34 -17.76 5.16
N GLY A 102 13.07 -17.76 4.75
CA GLY A 102 12.32 -16.54 4.53
C GLY A 102 10.98 -16.70 3.81
N ILE A 103 10.55 -15.62 3.19
CA ILE A 103 9.33 -15.51 2.40
C ILE A 103 9.72 -15.32 0.93
N PHE A 104 9.18 -16.17 0.08
CA PHE A 104 9.45 -16.21 -1.35
C PHE A 104 8.15 -15.98 -2.11
N ILE A 105 8.11 -14.90 -2.87
CA ILE A 105 6.97 -14.48 -3.67
C ILE A 105 7.33 -14.66 -5.14
N HIS A 106 6.61 -15.52 -5.82
CA HIS A 106 6.77 -15.84 -7.23
C HIS A 106 5.57 -15.30 -8.00
N SER A 107 5.79 -14.28 -8.83
CA SER A 107 4.82 -13.82 -9.82
C SER A 107 5.35 -14.10 -11.24
N PRO A 108 4.47 -14.20 -12.25
CA PRO A 108 4.89 -14.45 -13.64
C PRO A 108 5.88 -13.42 -14.19
N HIS A 109 5.97 -12.24 -13.57
CA HIS A 109 6.78 -11.12 -14.03
C HIS A 109 7.89 -10.72 -13.06
N LYS A 110 7.87 -11.20 -11.81
CA LYS A 110 8.81 -10.79 -10.76
C LYS A 110 8.93 -11.86 -9.68
N GLN A 111 10.16 -12.20 -9.32
CA GLN A 111 10.47 -12.99 -8.14
C GLN A 111 10.98 -12.08 -7.04
N GLN A 112 10.48 -12.26 -5.83
CA GLN A 112 10.89 -11.50 -4.66
C GLN A 112 11.22 -12.47 -3.53
N ARG A 113 12.43 -12.32 -2.99
CA ARG A 113 12.92 -13.09 -1.85
C ARG A 113 13.11 -12.15 -0.66
N MET A 114 12.53 -12.51 0.48
CA MET A 114 12.64 -11.78 1.73
C MET A 114 13.21 -12.75 2.77
N LEU A 115 14.51 -12.64 3.08
CA LEU A 115 15.13 -13.50 4.09
C LEU A 115 14.76 -13.02 5.49
N TRP A 116 14.60 -13.92 6.46
CA TRP A 116 14.27 -13.55 7.84
C TRP A 116 15.27 -12.54 8.43
N GLU A 117 16.56 -12.68 8.11
CA GLU A 117 17.63 -11.77 8.54
C GLU A 117 17.50 -10.34 7.98
N THR A 118 16.81 -10.18 6.85
CA THR A 118 16.62 -8.88 6.19
C THR A 118 15.30 -8.20 6.57
N ILE A 119 14.45 -8.90 7.32
CA ILE A 119 13.16 -8.40 7.78
C ILE A 119 13.38 -7.68 9.10
N ASN A 120 13.10 -6.39 9.11
CA ASN A 120 13.24 -5.56 10.30
C ASN A 120 12.07 -5.78 11.27
N GLN A 121 10.85 -5.86 10.73
CA GLN A 121 9.65 -6.00 11.53
C GLN A 121 8.51 -6.67 10.75
N ILE A 122 7.71 -7.47 11.45
CA ILE A 122 6.45 -8.02 10.94
C ILE A 122 5.32 -7.52 11.83
N LYS A 123 4.35 -6.79 11.25
CA LYS A 123 3.16 -6.30 11.95
C LYS A 123 1.94 -7.10 11.50
N ALA A 124 1.24 -7.69 12.44
CA ALA A 124 -0.09 -8.23 12.18
C ALA A 124 -1.09 -7.08 12.00
N THR A 125 -1.89 -7.16 10.95
CA THR A 125 -3.04 -6.28 10.69
C THR A 125 -4.33 -7.10 10.77
N GLU A 126 -5.49 -6.46 10.71
CA GLU A 126 -6.79 -7.14 10.81
C GLU A 126 -6.96 -8.19 9.71
N LYS A 127 -6.52 -7.90 8.49
CA LYS A 127 -6.72 -8.77 7.32
C LYS A 127 -5.44 -9.43 6.79
N GLY A 128 -4.27 -9.05 7.30
CA GLY A 128 -2.99 -9.47 6.73
C GLY A 128 -1.79 -9.26 7.64
N PHE A 129 -0.61 -9.27 7.02
CA PHE A 129 0.68 -8.98 7.65
C PHE A 129 1.43 -7.94 6.83
N LEU A 130 2.01 -6.95 7.50
CA LEU A 130 2.94 -5.99 6.93
C LEU A 130 4.37 -6.40 7.28
N ILE A 131 5.19 -6.65 6.27
CA ILE A 131 6.59 -7.02 6.40
C ILE A 131 7.41 -5.79 6.04
N GLU A 132 8.10 -5.22 7.01
CA GLU A 132 8.99 -4.09 6.84
C GLU A 132 10.41 -4.61 6.61
N LEU A 133 10.95 -4.32 5.43
CA LEU A 133 12.34 -4.55 5.05
C LEU A 133 13.07 -3.21 4.97
N ASN A 134 14.40 -3.25 4.84
CA ASN A 134 15.20 -2.05 4.58
C ASN A 134 14.77 -1.35 3.27
N GLY A 135 14.02 -0.26 3.42
CA GLY A 135 13.57 0.59 2.31
C GLY A 135 12.33 0.09 1.56
N SER A 136 11.69 -1.00 1.99
CA SER A 136 10.43 -1.45 1.38
C SER A 136 9.49 -2.13 2.38
N THR A 137 8.18 -1.98 2.14
CA THR A 137 7.15 -2.67 2.92
C THR A 137 6.34 -3.55 1.98
N SER A 138 6.15 -4.80 2.36
CA SER A 138 5.36 -5.77 1.60
C SER A 138 4.15 -6.21 2.42
N TYR A 139 2.99 -6.30 1.77
CA TYR A 139 1.75 -6.74 2.40
C TYR A 139 1.42 -8.17 1.98
N LEU A 140 1.01 -9.00 2.94
CA LEU A 140 0.50 -10.35 2.69
C LEU A 140 -0.92 -10.46 3.27
N SER A 141 -1.89 -10.82 2.43
CA SER A 141 -3.26 -11.09 2.88
C SER A 141 -3.36 -12.46 3.54
N ARG A 142 -4.15 -12.60 4.61
CA ARG A 142 -4.40 -13.89 5.28
C ARG A 142 -5.22 -14.86 4.42
N ILE A 143 -6.08 -14.36 3.53
CA ILE A 143 -7.05 -15.16 2.79
C ILE A 143 -6.38 -16.13 1.80
N GLY A 144 -5.18 -15.80 1.31
CA GLY A 144 -4.42 -16.63 0.38
C GLY A 144 -3.34 -17.49 1.01
N LEU A 145 -3.16 -17.44 2.33
CA LEU A 145 -2.08 -18.11 3.05
C LEU A 145 -2.54 -19.44 3.67
N ASP A 146 -1.72 -20.47 3.52
CA ASP A 146 -1.91 -21.75 4.18
C ASP A 146 -1.71 -21.64 5.70
N LYS A 147 -2.30 -22.57 6.45
CA LYS A 147 -2.25 -22.61 7.91
C LYS A 147 -0.80 -22.63 8.44
N LYS A 148 0.10 -23.41 7.84
CA LYS A 148 1.51 -23.44 8.25
C LYS A 148 2.22 -22.10 8.05
N ALA A 149 1.91 -21.41 6.94
CA ALA A 149 2.44 -20.10 6.62
C ALA A 149 1.94 -19.05 7.63
N LEU A 150 0.67 -19.13 8.01
CA LEU A 150 0.08 -18.28 9.06
C LEU A 150 0.72 -18.52 10.43
N ASP A 151 0.93 -19.77 10.82
CA ASP A 151 1.52 -20.13 12.11
C ASP A 151 2.97 -19.60 12.20
N LYS A 152 3.79 -19.81 11.15
CA LYS A 152 5.16 -19.26 11.08
C LYS A 152 5.19 -17.74 11.14
N LEU A 153 4.32 -17.06 10.40
CA LEU A 153 4.24 -15.60 10.44
C LEU A 153 3.82 -15.11 11.82
N THR A 154 2.89 -15.79 12.47
CA THR A 154 2.40 -15.43 13.81
C THR A 154 3.49 -15.61 14.87
N GLU A 155 4.30 -16.65 14.77
CA GLU A 155 5.48 -16.85 15.64
C GLU A 155 6.52 -15.73 15.46
N LYS A 156 6.73 -15.28 14.22
CA LYS A 156 7.70 -14.21 13.88
C LYS A 156 7.15 -12.80 14.07
N VAL A 157 5.85 -12.64 14.33
CA VAL A 157 5.28 -11.34 14.72
C VAL A 157 5.84 -11.01 16.09
N GLN A 158 6.82 -10.11 16.13
CA GLN A 158 7.27 -9.54 17.38
C GLN A 158 6.07 -8.91 18.09
N PRO A 159 5.89 -9.09 19.41
CA PRO A 159 4.84 -8.41 20.13
C PRO A 159 5.07 -6.91 19.95
N GLY A 160 4.22 -6.28 19.13
CA GLY A 160 4.18 -4.83 19.04
C GLY A 160 3.98 -4.26 20.45
N PRO A 161 4.55 -3.08 20.75
CA PRO A 161 4.40 -2.49 22.07
C PRO A 161 2.91 -2.46 22.42
N LYS A 162 2.56 -3.09 23.56
CA LYS A 162 1.24 -2.92 24.16
C LYS A 162 1.01 -1.41 24.27
N GLN A 163 -0.02 -0.91 23.60
CA GLN A 163 -0.52 0.44 23.82
C GLN A 163 -0.94 0.59 25.28
#